data_AF-A0A0S8AME0-F1
#
_entry.id   AF-A0A0S8AME0-F1
#
_cell.length_a   1.000
_cell.length_b   1.000
_cell.length_c   1.000
_cell.angle_alpha   90.00
_cell.angle_beta   90.00
_cell.angle_gamma   90.00
#
_symmetry.space_group_name_H-M   'P 1'
#
loop_
_entity.id
_entity.type
_entity.pdbx_description
1 polymer ?
#
loop_
_entity_poly.entity_id
_entity_poly.type
_entity_poly.pdbx_seq_one_letter_code
_entity_poly.pdbx_strand_id
1 'polypeptide(L)'
;MPLYIGVGEIVVSKNPDNVLVTSLGSCVAVIVLAPGIWGAGLAHIALPFSSVNVEQSQVKPGYYADTGIPKLLAAMDKLHGGKRGRLLVKLVGGANIMDPESTFDIGKRNVLAIKKILWENRLGVLVEDVGEDISRNVRVKVDTGQVIVKTLGQERVIL
;
A
#
# COMPACT_ATOMS: atom_id res chain seq x y z
N MET A 1 8.01 -16.13 7.06
CA MET A 1 8.74 -16.06 5.78
C MET A 1 8.52 -14.69 5.11
N PRO A 2 9.57 -14.04 4.57
CA PRO A 2 9.40 -12.80 3.83
C PRO A 2 8.70 -13.06 2.48
N LEU A 3 7.72 -12.23 2.15
CA LEU A 3 7.06 -12.17 0.85
C LEU A 3 7.39 -10.80 0.23
N TYR A 4 8.22 -10.79 -0.80
CA TYR A 4 8.61 -9.57 -1.50
C TYR A 4 7.51 -9.17 -2.49
N ILE A 5 7.05 -7.92 -2.41
CA ILE A 5 6.01 -7.35 -3.27
C ILE A 5 6.64 -6.31 -4.18
N GLY A 6 6.68 -6.62 -5.47
CA GLY A 6 7.15 -5.74 -6.52
C GLY A 6 6.11 -4.70 -6.96
N VAL A 7 6.55 -3.79 -7.81
CA VAL A 7 5.70 -2.72 -8.36
C VAL A 7 4.49 -3.31 -9.06
N GLY A 8 3.29 -2.89 -8.65
CA GLY A 8 2.02 -3.31 -9.21
C GLY A 8 1.47 -4.64 -8.70
N GLU A 9 2.17 -5.29 -7.78
CA GLU A 9 1.70 -6.51 -7.15
C GLU A 9 0.78 -6.21 -5.95
N ILE A 10 -0.10 -7.18 -5.68
CA ILE A 10 -1.02 -7.16 -4.55
C ILE A 10 -0.87 -8.50 -3.85
N VAL A 11 -0.54 -8.48 -2.57
CA VAL A 11 -0.39 -9.69 -1.75
C VAL A 11 -1.24 -9.54 -0.51
N VAL A 12 -1.95 -10.62 -0.15
CA VAL A 12 -2.69 -10.74 1.11
C VAL A 12 -2.27 -12.03 1.81
N SER A 13 -2.18 -12.01 3.14
CA SER A 13 -1.78 -13.16 3.94
C SER A 13 -2.53 -13.18 5.27
N LYS A 14 -2.88 -14.39 5.70
CA LYS A 14 -3.37 -14.72 7.05
C LYS A 14 -2.43 -15.66 7.82
N ASN A 15 -1.28 -16.01 7.21
CA ASN A 15 -0.28 -16.83 7.88
C ASN A 15 0.54 -15.91 8.81
N PRO A 16 0.53 -16.12 10.14
CA PRO A 16 1.24 -15.27 11.10
C PRO A 16 2.75 -15.23 10.86
N ASP A 17 3.34 -16.29 10.30
CA ASP A 17 4.78 -16.32 10.02
C ASP A 17 5.19 -15.37 8.90
N ASN A 18 4.25 -14.93 8.06
CA ASN A 18 4.56 -14.11 6.89
C ASN A 18 4.89 -12.66 7.24
N VAL A 19 5.83 -12.09 6.49
CA VAL A 19 6.18 -10.67 6.53
C VAL A 19 6.12 -10.13 5.11
N LEU A 20 5.24 -9.16 4.86
CA LEU A 20 5.13 -8.50 3.56
C LEU A 20 6.23 -7.45 3.45
N VAL A 21 7.05 -7.50 2.40
CA VAL A 21 8.23 -6.65 2.23
C VAL A 21 8.17 -5.89 0.91
N THR A 22 8.38 -4.58 0.93
CA THR A 22 8.49 -3.80 -0.30
C THR A 22 9.41 -2.59 -0.14
N SER A 23 9.87 -2.03 -1.25
CA SER A 23 10.76 -0.86 -1.31
C SER A 23 10.10 0.23 -2.16
N LEU A 24 10.11 1.46 -1.68
CA LEU A 24 9.28 2.54 -2.21
C LEU A 24 10.13 3.80 -2.45
N GLY A 25 9.98 4.35 -3.66
CA GLY A 25 10.34 5.73 -4.00
C GLY A 25 9.07 6.57 -4.10
N SER A 26 8.75 7.05 -5.30
CA SER A 26 7.49 7.77 -5.61
C SER A 26 6.24 6.88 -5.61
N CYS A 27 6.43 5.57 -5.61
CA CYS A 27 5.35 4.60 -5.42
C CYS A 27 4.83 4.62 -3.98
N VAL A 28 3.59 4.17 -3.77
CA VAL A 28 2.95 4.13 -2.45
C VAL A 28 2.50 2.71 -2.14
N ALA A 29 2.85 2.21 -0.96
CA ALA A 29 2.27 1.00 -0.42
C ALA A 29 0.95 1.34 0.29
N VAL A 30 -0.14 0.71 -0.16
CA VAL A 30 -1.42 0.70 0.56
C VAL A 30 -1.49 -0.56 1.38
N ILE A 31 -1.47 -0.40 2.69
CA ILE A 31 -1.43 -1.51 3.65
C ILE A 31 -2.80 -1.59 4.32
N VAL A 32 -3.41 -2.75 4.28
CA VAL A 32 -4.71 -3.02 4.92
C VAL A 32 -4.53 -4.11 5.96
N LEU A 33 -4.97 -3.84 7.18
CA LEU A 33 -4.88 -4.76 8.31
C LEU A 33 -6.28 -5.14 8.80
N ALA A 34 -6.44 -6.40 9.20
CA ALA A 34 -7.65 -6.94 9.79
C ALA A 34 -7.35 -7.55 11.17
N PRO A 35 -7.37 -6.75 12.27
CA PRO A 35 -6.91 -7.19 13.59
C PRO A 35 -7.67 -8.38 14.18
N GLY A 36 -8.96 -8.52 13.88
CA GLY A 36 -9.79 -9.62 14.42
C GLY A 36 -9.48 -11.01 13.87
N ILE A 37 -8.75 -11.09 12.74
CA ILE A 37 -8.43 -12.35 12.05
C ILE A 37 -6.94 -12.48 11.71
N TRP A 38 -6.11 -11.55 12.20
CA TRP A 38 -4.67 -11.50 11.95
C TRP A 38 -4.32 -11.60 10.44
N GLY A 39 -5.00 -10.78 9.64
CA GLY A 39 -4.78 -10.68 8.19
C GLY A 39 -4.14 -9.36 7.81
N ALA A 40 -3.19 -9.41 6.87
CA ALA A 40 -2.58 -8.22 6.28
C ALA A 40 -2.56 -8.30 4.75
N GLY A 41 -2.75 -7.16 4.11
CA GLY A 41 -2.67 -6.99 2.67
C GLY A 41 -1.84 -5.77 2.30
N LEU A 42 -1.13 -5.85 1.18
CA LEU A 42 -0.31 -4.78 0.64
C LEU A 42 -0.50 -4.71 -0.88
N ALA A 43 -0.78 -3.51 -1.39
CA ALA A 43 -0.68 -3.18 -2.81
C ALA A 43 0.46 -2.17 -3.03
N HIS A 44 1.33 -2.42 -3.99
CA HIS A 44 2.40 -1.51 -4.38
C HIS A 44 1.97 -0.69 -5.60
N ILE A 45 1.50 0.53 -5.36
CA ILE A 45 0.92 1.40 -6.39
C ILE A 45 1.98 2.33 -6.97
N ALA A 46 2.08 2.36 -8.30
CA ALA A 46 3.01 3.21 -9.03
C ALA A 46 2.36 4.48 -9.58
N LEU A 47 1.09 4.39 -10.01
CA LEU A 47 0.38 5.47 -10.69
C LEU A 47 -1.04 5.66 -10.15
N PRO A 48 -1.66 6.85 -10.34
CA PRO A 48 -2.94 7.15 -9.72
C PRO A 48 -4.12 6.49 -10.45
N PHE A 49 -4.14 6.52 -11.79
CA PHE A 49 -5.30 6.11 -12.59
C PHE A 49 -4.90 5.23 -13.78
N SER A 50 -5.67 4.18 -14.04
CA SER A 50 -5.43 3.22 -15.12
C SER A 50 -5.81 3.73 -16.50
N SER A 51 -6.50 4.88 -16.61
CA SER A 51 -6.89 5.48 -17.88
C SER A 51 -5.71 5.80 -18.81
N VAL A 52 -4.49 5.89 -18.25
CA VAL A 52 -3.25 6.07 -19.02
C VAL A 52 -2.80 4.80 -19.74
N ASN A 53 -3.18 3.60 -19.27
CA ASN A 53 -2.91 2.32 -19.92
C ASN A 53 -3.87 1.24 -19.40
N VAL A 54 -4.99 1.09 -20.10
CA VAL A 54 -6.05 0.15 -19.71
C VAL A 54 -5.60 -1.30 -19.82
N GLU A 55 -4.87 -1.68 -20.86
CA GLU A 55 -4.40 -3.06 -21.06
C GLU A 55 -3.48 -3.51 -19.92
N GLN A 56 -2.54 -2.66 -19.51
CA GLN A 56 -1.65 -2.96 -18.38
C GLN A 56 -2.43 -3.14 -17.08
N SER A 57 -3.50 -2.37 -16.86
CA SER A 57 -4.30 -2.48 -15.62
C SER A 57 -5.03 -3.82 -15.48
N GLN A 58 -5.32 -4.50 -16.60
CA GLN A 58 -5.90 -5.83 -16.57
C GLN A 58 -4.89 -6.88 -16.11
N VAL A 59 -3.64 -6.77 -16.59
CA VAL A 59 -2.55 -7.68 -16.25
C VAL A 59 -1.99 -7.40 -14.86
N LYS A 60 -1.78 -6.12 -14.53
CA LYS A 60 -1.09 -5.66 -13.32
C LYS A 60 -1.91 -4.58 -12.60
N PRO A 61 -3.06 -4.96 -12.01
CA PRO A 61 -4.00 -4.00 -11.42
C PRO A 61 -3.42 -3.23 -10.23
N GLY A 62 -2.51 -3.82 -9.46
CA GLY A 62 -1.88 -3.11 -8.34
C GLY A 62 -1.03 -1.94 -8.80
N TYR A 63 -0.73 -1.81 -10.09
CA TYR A 63 0.09 -0.73 -10.63
C TYR A 63 -0.62 0.63 -10.50
N TYR A 64 -1.95 0.63 -10.52
CA TYR A 64 -2.80 1.82 -10.46
C TYR A 64 -3.65 1.86 -9.19
N ALA A 65 -3.90 3.04 -8.63
CA ALA A 65 -4.70 3.15 -7.41
C ALA A 65 -6.16 2.74 -7.61
N ASP A 66 -6.78 3.19 -8.70
CA ASP A 66 -8.18 2.96 -9.05
C ASP A 66 -8.53 1.50 -9.32
N THR A 67 -7.58 0.68 -9.74
CA THR A 67 -7.77 -0.77 -9.94
C THR A 67 -7.15 -1.60 -8.82
N GLY A 68 -6.04 -1.15 -8.24
CA GLY A 68 -5.31 -1.85 -7.20
C GLY A 68 -6.03 -1.87 -5.86
N ILE A 69 -6.57 -0.73 -5.42
CA ILE A 69 -7.28 -0.64 -4.13
C ILE A 69 -8.53 -1.52 -4.13
N PRO A 70 -9.44 -1.47 -5.13
CA PRO A 70 -10.59 -2.36 -5.14
C PRO A 70 -10.21 -3.84 -5.12
N LYS A 71 -9.17 -4.24 -5.86
CA LYS A 71 -8.71 -5.65 -5.85
C LYS A 71 -8.09 -6.05 -4.51
N LEU A 72 -7.33 -5.17 -3.86
CA LEU A 72 -6.81 -5.40 -2.51
C LEU A 72 -7.95 -5.58 -1.51
N LEU A 73 -8.94 -4.68 -1.50
CA LEU A 73 -10.08 -4.76 -0.59
C LEU A 73 -10.90 -6.02 -0.83
N ALA A 74 -11.16 -6.39 -2.09
CA ALA A 74 -11.85 -7.63 -2.42
C ALA A 74 -11.08 -8.89 -1.96
N ALA A 75 -9.75 -8.87 -2.06
CA ALA A 75 -8.90 -9.97 -1.57
C ALA A 75 -8.92 -10.06 -0.03
N MET A 76 -8.89 -8.91 0.65
CA MET A 76 -9.03 -8.85 2.12
C MET A 76 -10.41 -9.31 2.59
N ASP A 77 -11.48 -8.90 1.91
CA ASP A 77 -12.86 -9.32 2.21
C ASP A 77 -13.03 -10.85 2.06
N LYS A 78 -12.39 -11.45 1.04
CA LYS A 78 -12.35 -12.91 0.86
C LYS A 78 -11.63 -13.61 2.01
N LEU A 79 -10.51 -13.08 2.49
CA LEU A 79 -9.81 -13.62 3.66
C LEU A 79 -10.66 -13.54 4.94
N HIS A 80 -11.49 -12.50 5.07
CA HIS A 80 -12.38 -12.29 6.21
C HIS A 80 -13.70 -13.09 6.13
N GLY A 81 -13.96 -13.80 5.04
CA GLY A 81 -15.24 -14.50 4.85
C GLY A 81 -16.44 -13.54 4.80
N GLY A 82 -16.26 -12.34 4.25
CA GLY A 82 -17.35 -11.39 3.97
C GLY A 82 -17.89 -10.61 5.18
N LYS A 83 -17.39 -10.85 6.40
CA LYS A 83 -17.66 -9.96 7.53
C LYS A 83 -16.75 -8.75 7.40
N ARG A 84 -17.30 -7.59 7.05
CA ARG A 84 -16.56 -6.32 7.09
C ARG A 84 -16.28 -5.94 8.54
N GLY A 85 -15.31 -6.62 9.15
CA GLY A 85 -14.69 -6.16 10.38
C GLY A 85 -13.95 -4.84 10.13
N ARG A 86 -13.54 -4.18 11.21
CA ARG A 86 -12.80 -2.91 11.14
C ARG A 86 -11.46 -3.13 10.43
N LEU A 87 -11.38 -2.72 9.16
CA LEU A 87 -10.12 -2.62 8.42
C LEU A 87 -9.36 -1.38 8.87
N LEU A 88 -8.05 -1.52 9.05
CA LEU A 88 -7.16 -0.39 9.30
C LEU A 88 -6.29 -0.18 8.08
N VAL A 89 -6.20 1.07 7.62
CA VAL A 89 -5.41 1.42 6.43
C VAL A 89 -4.21 2.26 6.83
N LYS A 90 -3.03 1.90 6.32
CA LYS A 90 -1.79 2.67 6.47
C LYS A 90 -1.17 2.92 5.11
N LEU A 91 -0.58 4.10 4.94
CA LEU A 91 0.11 4.50 3.71
C LEU A 91 1.59 4.72 3.98
N VAL A 92 2.45 4.21 3.11
CA VAL A 92 3.89 4.46 3.16
C VAL A 92 4.42 4.75 1.76
N GLY A 93 5.39 5.66 1.59
CA GLY A 93 6.07 5.91 0.32
C GLY A 93 5.77 7.29 -0.28
N GLY A 94 5.60 7.38 -1.60
CA GLY A 94 5.24 8.64 -2.26
C GLY A 94 6.33 9.71 -2.18
N ALA A 95 7.61 9.30 -2.11
CA ALA A 95 8.74 10.20 -2.06
C ALA A 95 9.00 10.91 -3.40
N ASN A 96 9.47 12.15 -3.36
CA ASN A 96 9.80 12.94 -4.55
C ASN A 96 11.29 12.83 -4.92
N ILE A 97 11.74 11.63 -5.27
CA ILE A 97 13.17 11.36 -5.51
C ILE A 97 13.63 11.83 -6.91
N MET A 98 12.73 11.88 -7.89
CA MET A 98 13.07 12.06 -9.32
C MET A 98 12.82 13.48 -9.86
N ASP A 99 12.23 14.39 -9.07
CA ASP A 99 11.87 15.74 -9.56
C ASP A 99 12.02 16.83 -8.48
N PRO A 100 13.24 17.38 -8.30
CA PRO A 100 13.51 18.44 -7.33
C PRO A 100 12.71 19.73 -7.59
N GLU A 101 12.26 19.97 -8.83
CA GLU A 101 11.49 21.16 -9.21
C GLU A 101 9.96 20.95 -9.04
N SER A 102 9.53 19.75 -8.62
CA SER A 102 8.11 19.39 -8.35
C SER A 102 7.16 19.56 -9.55
N THR A 103 7.69 19.53 -10.78
CA THR A 103 6.93 19.70 -12.03
C THR A 103 5.98 18.52 -12.31
N PHE A 104 6.34 17.32 -11.85
CA PHE A 104 5.64 16.05 -11.94
C PHE A 104 5.75 15.31 -10.59
N ASP A 105 5.06 15.83 -9.58
CA ASP A 105 4.98 15.21 -8.24
C ASP A 105 4.09 13.94 -8.27
N ILE A 106 4.63 12.85 -8.83
CA ILE A 106 3.97 11.55 -8.97
C ILE A 106 3.60 11.00 -7.59
N GLY A 107 4.47 11.17 -6.59
CA GLY A 107 4.25 10.71 -5.23
C GLY A 107 3.01 11.33 -4.61
N LYS A 108 2.88 12.66 -4.66
CA LYS A 108 1.70 13.37 -4.17
C LYS A 108 0.44 13.01 -4.96
N ARG A 109 0.53 12.88 -6.28
CA ARG A 109 -0.63 12.46 -7.11
C ARG A 109 -1.12 11.06 -6.72
N ASN A 110 -0.19 10.13 -6.47
CA ASN A 110 -0.51 8.79 -5.98
C ASN A 110 -1.22 8.85 -4.63
N VAL A 111 -0.64 9.56 -3.64
CA VAL A 111 -1.23 9.70 -2.30
C VAL A 111 -2.63 10.30 -2.36
N LEU A 112 -2.84 11.37 -3.14
CA LEU A 112 -4.15 12.00 -3.28
C LEU A 112 -5.19 11.08 -3.92
N ALA A 113 -4.83 10.38 -5.00
CA ALA A 113 -5.72 9.42 -5.65
C ALA A 113 -6.08 8.27 -4.71
N ILE A 114 -5.10 7.71 -4.01
CA ILE A 114 -5.28 6.63 -3.03
C ILE A 114 -6.26 7.07 -1.93
N LYS A 115 -6.06 8.25 -1.33
CA LYS A 115 -6.93 8.78 -0.28
C LYS A 115 -8.37 8.97 -0.79
N LYS A 116 -8.54 9.52 -2.00
CA LYS A 116 -9.86 9.68 -2.63
C LYS A 116 -10.58 8.34 -2.79
N ILE A 117 -9.90 7.33 -3.33
CA ILE A 117 -10.48 6.01 -3.59
C ILE A 117 -10.80 5.29 -2.28
N LEU A 118 -9.93 5.38 -1.26
CA LEU A 118 -10.20 4.84 0.07
C LEU A 118 -11.45 5.50 0.68
N TRP A 119 -11.58 6.82 0.57
CA TRP A 119 -12.75 7.56 1.04
C TRP A 119 -14.04 7.14 0.33
N GLU A 120 -14.01 6.96 -0.99
CA GLU A 120 -15.14 6.42 -1.77
C GLU A 120 -15.54 5.01 -1.31
N ASN A 121 -14.57 4.22 -0.81
CA ASN A 121 -14.79 2.91 -0.20
C ASN A 121 -15.11 2.97 1.31
N ARG A 122 -15.35 4.17 1.85
CA ARG A 122 -15.65 4.43 3.27
C ARG A 122 -14.54 3.99 4.23
N LEU A 123 -13.29 4.07 3.80
CA LEU A 123 -12.11 3.78 4.59
C LEU A 123 -11.30 5.05 4.82
N GLY A 124 -10.94 5.32 6.08
CA GLY A 124 -10.00 6.35 6.46
C GLY A 124 -8.58 5.79 6.54
N VAL A 125 -7.59 6.64 6.25
CA VAL A 125 -6.18 6.35 6.54
C VAL A 125 -5.94 6.59 8.02
N LEU A 126 -5.47 5.56 8.73
CA LEU A 126 -5.14 5.66 10.16
C LEU A 126 -3.78 6.32 10.36
N VAL A 127 -2.81 5.94 9.53
CA VAL A 127 -1.42 6.39 9.61
C VAL A 127 -0.85 6.57 8.23
N GLU A 128 -0.07 7.63 8.05
CA GLU A 128 0.69 7.85 6.82
C GLU A 128 2.13 8.23 7.10
N ASP A 129 3.03 7.64 6.34
CA ASP A 129 4.45 7.93 6.30
C ASP A 129 4.82 8.15 4.83
N VAL A 130 4.43 9.32 4.31
CA VAL A 130 4.44 9.64 2.88
C VAL A 130 5.17 10.94 2.56
N GLY A 131 5.62 11.10 1.30
CA GLY A 131 6.31 12.31 0.84
C GLY A 131 7.80 12.28 1.13
N GLU A 132 8.40 13.46 1.31
CA GLU A 132 9.85 13.67 1.46
C GLU A 132 10.67 13.21 0.24
N ASP A 133 11.98 13.39 0.29
CA ASP A 133 12.89 13.02 -0.81
C ASP A 133 13.67 11.74 -0.50
N ILE A 134 13.10 10.86 0.34
CA ILE A 134 13.77 9.69 0.91
C ILE A 134 12.98 8.41 0.60
N SER A 135 13.70 7.39 0.11
CA SER A 135 13.13 6.06 -0.12
C SER A 135 12.87 5.29 1.17
N ARG A 136 11.86 4.42 1.15
CA ARG A 136 11.39 3.66 2.32
C ARG A 136 11.42 2.17 2.02
N ASN A 137 12.01 1.38 2.91
CA ASN A 137 11.77 -0.06 2.93
C ASN A 137 10.71 -0.37 3.98
N VAL A 138 9.71 -1.15 3.59
CA VAL A 138 8.53 -1.44 4.42
C VAL A 138 8.46 -2.92 4.71
N ARG A 139 8.22 -3.26 5.96
CA ARG A 139 7.93 -4.62 6.42
C ARG A 139 6.62 -4.62 7.20
N VAL A 140 5.67 -5.45 6.79
CA VAL A 140 4.40 -5.65 7.49
C VAL A 140 4.37 -7.04 8.08
N LYS A 141 4.35 -7.12 9.41
CA LYS A 141 4.22 -8.39 10.11
C LYS A 141 2.74 -8.79 10.19
N VAL A 142 2.40 -9.99 9.70
CA VAL A 142 1.01 -10.45 9.64
C VAL A 142 0.45 -10.79 11.03
N ASP A 143 1.27 -11.42 11.89
CA ASP A 143 0.94 -11.82 13.26
C ASP A 143 0.55 -10.67 14.20
N THR A 144 1.03 -9.47 13.94
CA THR A 144 0.92 -8.31 14.86
C THR A 144 0.31 -7.09 14.19
N GLY A 145 0.28 -7.05 12.86
CA GLY A 145 -0.08 -5.86 12.09
C GLY A 145 0.94 -4.73 12.20
N GLN A 146 2.13 -4.98 12.76
CA GLN A 146 3.19 -3.97 12.84
C GLN A 146 3.69 -3.63 11.45
N VAL A 147 3.76 -2.33 11.16
CA VAL A 147 4.37 -1.78 9.95
C VAL A 147 5.68 -1.12 10.35
N ILE A 148 6.78 -1.68 9.88
CA ILE A 148 8.14 -1.21 10.13
C ILE A 148 8.63 -0.50 8.88
N VAL A 149 9.07 0.74 9.04
CA VAL A 149 9.61 1.58 7.96
C VAL A 149 11.09 1.83 8.23
N LYS A 150 11.93 1.56 7.24
CA LYS A 150 13.37 1.85 7.27
C LYS A 150 13.72 2.94 6.26
N THR A 151 14.35 4.00 6.74
CA THR A 151 14.85 5.16 5.98
C THR A 151 16.27 5.48 6.42
N LEU A 152 17.20 5.69 5.49
CA LEU A 152 18.60 6.11 5.79
C LEU A 152 19.28 5.30 6.92
N GLY A 153 19.03 4.00 6.98
CA GLY A 153 19.59 3.11 8.01
C GLY A 153 18.83 3.08 9.34
N GLN A 154 17.89 3.99 9.57
CA GLN A 154 17.05 4.02 10.77
C GLN A 154 15.73 3.29 10.56
N GLU A 155 15.24 2.61 11.59
CA GLU A 155 13.96 1.88 11.57
C GLU A 155 12.99 2.45 12.60
N ARG A 156 11.72 2.57 12.21
CA ARG A 156 10.60 2.96 13.09
C ARG A 156 9.39 2.09 12.85
N VAL A 157 8.56 1.93 13.88
CA VAL A 157 7.23 1.31 13.76
C VAL A 157 6.21 2.44 13.62
N ILE A 158 5.33 2.34 12.62
CA ILE A 158 4.20 3.26 12.47
C ILE A 158 2.94 2.57 13.02
N LEU A 159 2.35 3.15 14.09
CA LEU A 159 1.28 2.57 14.89
C LEU A 159 -0.10 3.05 14.44
#